data_AF-A0A3A4ZAT4-F1
#
_entry.id   AF-A0A3A4ZAT4-F1
#
_cell.length_a   1.000
_cell.length_b   1.000
_cell.length_c   1.000
_cell.angle_alpha   90.00
_cell.angle_beta   90.00
_cell.angle_gamma   90.00
#
_symmetry.space_group_name_H-M   'P 1'
#
loop_
_entity.id
_entity.type
_entity.pdbx_description
1 polymer ?
#
loop_
_entity_poly.entity_id
_entity_poly.type
_entity_poly.pdbx_seq_one_letter_code
_entity_poly.pdbx_strand_id
1 'polypeptide(L)'
;MPVKEETATRPNLNEEDRFMISELFQEQVAGKLRKLHARSGVISCGFAGEKYRHWLIQFRSAGSGFEIVDFDFDERAEDLGLDL
;
A
#
# COMPACT_ATOMS: atom_id res chain seq x y z
N MET A 1 24.01 -26.13 -4.58
CA MET A 1 23.21 -25.15 -3.83
C MET A 1 21.95 -24.91 -4.63
N PRO A 2 20.76 -25.34 -4.18
CA PRO A 2 19.54 -25.03 -4.91
C PRO A 2 19.15 -23.58 -4.63
N VAL A 3 19.16 -22.79 -5.70
CA VAL A 3 18.50 -21.49 -5.78
C VAL A 3 17.06 -21.66 -5.32
N LYS A 4 16.67 -20.87 -4.31
CA LYS A 4 15.39 -21.02 -3.64
C LYS A 4 14.26 -20.83 -4.64
N GLU A 5 13.44 -21.87 -4.66
CA GLU A 5 12.23 -22.06 -5.42
C GLU A 5 11.33 -20.82 -5.37
N GLU A 6 10.99 -20.38 -6.57
CA GLU A 6 9.93 -19.47 -6.93
C GLU A 6 8.62 -19.88 -6.23
N THR A 7 8.33 -19.25 -5.10
CA THR A 7 7.08 -19.48 -4.35
C THR A 7 6.03 -18.47 -4.77
N ALA A 8 5.47 -18.71 -5.95
CA ALA A 8 4.20 -18.12 -6.37
C ALA A 8 3.06 -18.73 -5.55
N THR A 9 2.81 -18.32 -4.29
CA THR A 9 1.52 -18.62 -3.62
C THR A 9 1.10 -17.74 -2.43
N ARG A 10 1.91 -16.79 -1.96
CA ARG A 10 1.44 -15.74 -1.03
C ARG A 10 2.21 -14.46 -1.36
N PRO A 11 1.55 -13.33 -1.63
CA PRO A 11 2.25 -12.07 -1.79
C PRO A 11 2.79 -11.68 -0.41
N ASN A 12 3.91 -12.26 0.04
CA ASN A 12 4.54 -11.83 1.28
C ASN A 12 5.03 -10.40 1.03
N LEU A 13 4.48 -9.44 1.77
CA LEU A 13 4.99 -8.08 1.77
C LEU A 13 6.30 -8.06 2.56
N ASN A 14 7.41 -8.26 1.85
CA ASN A 14 8.73 -8.18 2.46
C ASN A 14 9.07 -6.73 2.81
N GLU A 15 10.12 -6.52 3.59
CA GLU A 15 10.56 -5.18 3.99
C GLU A 15 10.89 -4.29 2.79
N GLU A 16 11.47 -4.85 1.72
CA GLU A 16 11.71 -4.14 0.46
C GLU A 16 10.40 -3.68 -0.20
N ASP A 17 9.39 -4.55 -0.24
CA ASP A 17 8.06 -4.21 -0.77
C ASP A 17 7.40 -3.12 0.07
N ARG A 18 7.48 -3.22 1.40
CA ARG A 18 6.96 -2.20 2.33
C ARG A 18 7.60 -0.84 2.09
N PHE A 19 8.92 -0.81 1.90
CA PHE A 19 9.66 0.41 1.62
C PHE A 19 9.22 1.03 0.30
N MET A 20 9.15 0.22 -0.76
CA MET A 20 8.68 0.66 -2.08
C MET A 20 7.24 1.18 -2.06
N ILE A 21 6.31 0.46 -1.42
CA ILE A 21 4.91 0.88 -1.27
C ILE A 21 4.83 2.19 -0.48
N SER A 22 5.65 2.36 0.56
CA SER A 22 5.67 3.59 1.36
C SER A 22 6.15 4.79 0.54
N GLU A 23 7.21 4.64 -0.26
CA GLU A 23 7.70 5.68 -1.17
C GLU A 23 6.62 6.07 -2.20
N LEU A 24 6.03 5.08 -2.87
CA LEU A 24 4.96 5.30 -3.86
C LEU A 24 3.71 5.90 -3.24
N PHE A 25 3.38 5.53 -2.00
CA PHE A 25 2.28 6.12 -1.26
C PHE A 25 2.55 7.60 -1.00
N GLN A 26 3.77 7.99 -0.58
CA GLN A 26 4.10 9.41 -0.40
C GLN A 26 4.08 10.19 -1.72
N GLU A 27 4.58 9.59 -2.80
CA GLU A 27 4.69 10.26 -4.10
C GLU A 27 3.33 10.42 -4.79
N GLN A 28 2.53 9.35 -4.83
CA GLN A 28 1.28 9.31 -5.62
C GLN A 28 0.01 9.54 -4.78
N VAL A 29 -0.02 9.07 -3.53
CA VAL A 29 -1.25 9.02 -2.72
C VAL A 29 -1.31 10.14 -1.69
N ALA A 30 -0.24 10.38 -0.93
CA ALA A 30 -0.18 11.41 0.09
C ALA A 30 -0.49 12.80 -0.46
N GLY A 31 -0.03 13.11 -1.67
CA GLY A 31 -0.37 14.36 -2.38
C GLY A 31 -1.88 14.52 -2.60
N LYS A 32 -2.59 13.45 -3.00
CA LYS A 32 -4.04 13.44 -3.20
C LYS A 32 -4.79 13.49 -1.86
N LEU A 33 -4.40 12.67 -0.90
CA LEU A 33 -4.97 12.65 0.46
C LEU A 33 -4.86 14.00 1.15
N ARG A 34 -3.75 14.72 0.96
CA ARG A 34 -3.55 16.06 1.48
C ARG A 34 -4.56 17.05 0.89
N LYS A 35 -4.82 16.99 -0.42
CA LYS A 35 -5.85 17.83 -1.08
C LYS A 35 -7.25 17.52 -0.56
N LEU A 36 -7.51 16.26 -0.21
CA LEU A 36 -8.79 15.79 0.32
C LEU A 36 -8.95 16.02 1.83
N HIS A 37 -7.95 16.61 2.50
CA HIS A 37 -7.91 16.74 3.97
C HIS A 37 -8.14 15.42 4.71
N ALA A 38 -7.70 14.29 4.12
CA ALA A 38 -7.81 12.99 4.75
C ALA A 38 -6.99 12.96 6.05
N ARG A 39 -7.56 12.44 7.14
CA ARG A 39 -6.91 12.34 8.45
C ARG A 39 -6.44 10.93 8.77
N SER A 40 -7.14 9.94 8.29
CA SER A 40 -6.81 8.53 8.42
C SER A 40 -7.70 7.75 7.49
N GLY A 41 -7.23 6.61 7.03
CA GLY A 41 -7.99 5.77 6.12
C GLY A 41 -7.26 4.48 5.83
N VAL A 42 -7.91 3.66 5.03
CA VAL A 42 -7.33 2.44 4.48
C VAL A 42 -7.38 2.59 2.96
N ILE A 43 -6.29 2.27 2.27
CA ILE A 43 -6.21 2.31 0.81
C ILE A 43 -5.56 1.03 0.29
N SER A 44 -6.02 0.56 -0.88
CA SER A 44 -5.38 -0.53 -1.59
C SER A 44 -3.99 -0.13 -2.10
N CYS A 45 -3.05 -1.07 -2.05
CA CYS A 45 -1.72 -0.96 -2.61
C CYS A 45 -1.71 -1.16 -4.15
N GLY A 46 -2.85 -1.09 -4.82
CA GLY A 46 -2.96 -1.20 -6.27
C GLY A 46 -2.10 -0.17 -7.01
N PHE A 47 -1.83 0.99 -6.40
CA PHE A 47 -0.90 2.00 -6.92
C PHE A 47 0.56 1.51 -7.04
N ALA A 48 0.96 0.48 -6.30
CA ALA A 48 2.28 -0.14 -6.36
C ALA A 48 2.36 -1.34 -7.32
N GLY A 49 1.22 -1.76 -7.88
CA GLY A 49 1.11 -2.83 -8.86
C GLY A 49 -0.02 -3.80 -8.56
N GLU A 50 -0.47 -4.52 -9.59
CA GLU A 50 -1.60 -5.46 -9.49
C GLU A 50 -1.37 -6.57 -8.45
N LYS A 51 -0.12 -6.99 -8.23
CA LYS A 51 0.23 -7.97 -7.20
C LYS A 51 -0.11 -7.53 -5.77
N TYR A 52 -0.22 -6.22 -5.53
CA TYR A 52 -0.58 -5.65 -4.22
C TYR A 52 -2.00 -5.10 -4.18
N ARG A 53 -2.81 -5.35 -5.21
CA ARG A 53 -4.21 -4.88 -5.28
C ARG A 53 -5.05 -5.27 -4.06
N HIS A 54 -4.81 -6.47 -3.54
CA HIS A 54 -5.48 -7.03 -2.37
C HIS A 54 -4.82 -6.65 -1.03
N TRP A 55 -3.69 -5.96 -1.08
CA TRP A 55 -3.06 -5.42 0.11
C TRP A 55 -3.67 -4.05 0.40
N LEU A 56 -4.05 -3.86 1.64
CA LEU A 56 -4.59 -2.64 2.18
C LEU A 56 -3.56 -2.05 3.15
N ILE A 57 -3.29 -0.77 3.05
CA ILE A 57 -2.50 -0.04 4.04
C ILE A 57 -3.40 0.89 4.83
N GLN A 58 -3.34 0.75 6.14
CA GLN A 58 -3.91 1.73 7.03
C GLN A 58 -2.92 2.87 7.18
N PHE A 59 -3.36 4.08 6.85
CA PHE A 59 -2.56 5.28 7.02
C PHE A 59 -3.25 6.26 7.96
N ARG A 60 -2.43 7.12 8.57
CA ARG A 60 -2.88 8.25 9.38
C ARG A 60 -2.12 9.51 9.01
N SER A 61 -2.76 10.66 9.10
CA SER A 61 -2.07 11.95 9.00
C SER A 61 -1.19 12.11 10.23
N ALA A 62 0.11 12.32 10.00
CA ALA A 62 1.09 12.56 11.04
C ALA A 62 1.86 13.84 10.69
N GLY A 63 1.54 14.93 11.39
CA GLY A 63 2.12 16.25 11.14
C GLY A 63 1.81 16.78 9.73
N SER A 64 2.85 16.93 8.91
CA SER A 64 2.74 17.47 7.53
C SER A 64 2.60 16.39 6.46
N GLY A 65 2.58 15.11 6.84
CA GLY A 65 2.51 13.98 5.92
C GLY A 65 1.54 12.90 6.39
N PHE A 66 1.73 11.72 5.83
CA PHE A 66 0.97 10.53 6.17
C PHE A 66 1.93 9.43 6.60
N GLU A 67 1.54 8.64 7.58
CA GLU A 67 2.31 7.51 8.06
C GLU A 67 1.48 6.25 7.89
N ILE A 68 2.11 5.19 7.40
CA ILE A 68 1.47 3.87 7.30
C ILE A 68 1.58 3.22 8.67
N VAL A 69 0.43 2.91 9.26
CA VAL A 69 0.29 2.35 10.59
C VAL A 69 0.22 0.83 10.54
N ASP A 70 -0.44 0.28 9.52
CA ASP A 70 -0.68 -1.14 9.40
C ASP A 70 -0.81 -1.59 7.94
N PHE A 71 -0.58 -2.88 7.70
CA PHE A 71 -0.68 -3.52 6.39
C PHE A 71 -1.57 -4.75 6.55
N ASP A 72 -2.77 -4.68 5.99
CA ASP A 72 -3.75 -5.74 6.03
C ASP A 72 -3.87 -6.39 4.65
N PHE A 73 -4.06 -7.71 4.60
CA PHE A 73 -4.31 -8.41 3.34
C PHE A 73 -5.76 -8.87 3.34
N ASP A 74 -6.54 -8.33 2.40
CA ASP A 74 -7.93 -8.69 2.23
C ASP A 74 -8.12 -9.24 0.81
N GLU A 75 -8.43 -10.54 0.72
CA GLU A 75 -8.70 -11.23 -0.55
C GLU A 75 -9.92 -10.66 -1.30
N ARG A 76 -10.79 -9.95 -0.58
CA ARG A 76 -11.93 -9.19 -1.12
C ARG A 76 -11.64 -7.71 -1.28
N ALA A 77 -10.45 -7.22 -0.91
CA ALA A 77 -10.06 -5.88 -1.28
C ALA A 77 -10.01 -5.79 -2.79
N GLU A 78 -10.98 -5.09 -3.35
CA GLU A 78 -10.92 -4.61 -4.71
C GLU A 78 -10.06 -3.34 -4.72
N ASP A 79 -9.38 -3.09 -5.84
CA ASP A 79 -8.72 -1.81 -6.00
C ASP A 79 -9.83 -0.76 -5.98
N LEU A 80 -9.93 -0.03 -4.88
CA LEU A 80 -10.77 1.14 -4.81
C LEU A 80 -9.97 2.19 -5.58
N GLY A 81 -9.99 2.06 -6.91
CA GLY A 81 -9.34 2.98 -7.82
C GLY A 81 -9.79 4.36 -7.42
N LEU A 82 -8.92 5.08 -6.71
CA LEU A 82 -9.14 6.47 -6.33
C LEU A 82 -8.97 7.29 -7.61
N ASP A 83 -9.95 7.13 -8.50
CA ASP A 83 -10.31 8.06 -9.55
C ASP A 83 -10.93 9.27 -8.85
N LEU A 84 -10.05 10.04 -8.20
CA LEU A 84 -10.31 11.35 -7.61
C LEU A 84 -9.49 12.38 -8.38
#